data_AF-A0A3S3MVU9-F1
#
_entry.id   AF-A0A3S3MVU9-F1
#
_cell.length_a   1.000
_cell.length_b   1.000
_cell.length_c   1.000
_cell.angle_alpha   90.00
_cell.angle_beta   90.00
_cell.angle_gamma   90.00
#
_symmetry.space_group_name_H-M   'P 1'
#
loop_
_entity.id
_entity.type
_entity.pdbx_description
1 polymer ?
#
loop_
_entity_poly.entity_id
_entity_poly.type
_entity_poly.pdbx_seq_one_letter_code
_entity_poly.pdbx_strand_id
1 'polypeptide(L)'
;MGAGALNHDAELPNPDRQRWLALAEKALAGGSFEEKLVSHTDDGIRIEPLYNRSVTAEPLARANPRSPWIVSQRIDDPDIGRAKAQALEDVAQGATGLSLVFEGAPNAFGYGLPRTAEALETVLDGVPLNRIQVRIDAHPWSRAVADWLVAFLSKRRSDPAKLNLSFGIDPAAIFAGTGRLRMSIEALQASMPQSLAHFFSMGVPGVLLEADGRVFHNAGATEAQELGTMMASAVSYLRMFEEARQPLVYAAPHIGFALSVDQDQFVSMAKVRALRRLWARVQEACSIAASTANIHAETSFRMMTSADPETNILRTAIAGFSAAAGGADSISILPHTIAHGLPAGFARRVARNTQLIMASESHIDHVADPACGSGAVEALTADLCAAAWEEFQRIEAEGGVLSSLQQGHIQKRVQAAAARRSAAYQAGDRAIIGTTLHPSKTERPVETLAAERRPAVTEGVAVCEPLFPIRLDQSIGAAP
;
A
#
# COMPACT_ATOMS: atom_id res chain seq x y z
N MET A 1 -37.44 -39.03 8.92
CA MET A 1 -35.97 -39.09 8.81
C MET A 1 -35.41 -38.79 10.19
N GLY A 2 -34.69 -39.74 10.79
CA GLY A 2 -34.12 -39.53 12.13
C GLY A 2 -33.06 -38.44 12.11
N ALA A 3 -32.91 -37.71 13.21
CA ALA A 3 -31.97 -36.58 13.35
C ALA A 3 -30.48 -36.92 13.09
N GLY A 4 -30.13 -38.20 12.93
CA GLY A 4 -28.79 -38.67 12.56
C GLY A 4 -28.59 -39.04 11.08
N ALA A 5 -29.61 -38.94 10.23
CA ALA A 5 -29.48 -39.35 8.81
C ALA A 5 -28.51 -38.45 8.00
N LEU A 6 -28.28 -37.21 8.46
CA LEU A 6 -27.32 -36.27 7.89
C LEU A 6 -25.93 -36.35 8.55
N ASN A 7 -25.78 -37.14 9.62
CA ASN A 7 -24.52 -37.32 10.37
C ASN A 7 -23.80 -38.63 9.99
N HIS A 8 -24.29 -39.36 8.99
CA HIS A 8 -23.43 -40.34 8.34
C HIS A 8 -22.35 -39.56 7.61
N ASP A 9 -21.09 -39.88 7.88
CA ASP A 9 -19.93 -39.49 7.07
C ASP A 9 -20.16 -39.95 5.63
N ALA A 10 -20.93 -39.18 4.88
CA ALA A 10 -20.79 -39.14 3.44
C ALA A 10 -19.43 -38.49 3.22
N GLU A 11 -18.36 -39.28 3.34
CA GLU A 11 -17.07 -38.94 2.77
C GLU A 11 -17.34 -38.69 1.29
N LEU A 12 -17.55 -37.42 0.95
CA LEU A 12 -17.53 -36.99 -0.43
C LEU A 12 -16.17 -37.44 -0.95
N PRO A 13 -16.12 -38.25 -2.03
CA PRO A 13 -14.85 -38.79 -2.50
C PRO A 13 -13.89 -37.62 -2.71
N ASN A 14 -12.82 -37.54 -1.92
CA ASN A 14 -11.77 -36.56 -2.16
C ASN A 14 -11.12 -36.98 -3.48
N PRO A 15 -11.30 -36.23 -4.59
CA PRO A 15 -10.72 -36.65 -5.84
C PRO A 15 -9.20 -36.60 -5.68
N ASP A 16 -8.55 -37.77 -5.74
CA ASP A 16 -7.10 -37.87 -5.83
C ASP A 16 -6.59 -36.88 -6.91
N ARG A 17 -5.52 -36.15 -6.61
CA ARG A 17 -4.89 -35.19 -7.52
C ARG A 17 -4.61 -35.82 -8.88
N GLN A 18 -4.26 -37.12 -8.92
CA GLN A 18 -4.05 -37.85 -10.18
C GLN A 18 -5.33 -37.92 -11.02
N ARG A 19 -6.47 -38.17 -10.39
CA ARG A 19 -7.77 -38.21 -11.07
C ARG A 19 -8.16 -36.84 -11.60
N TRP A 20 -7.92 -35.77 -10.82
CA TRP A 20 -8.16 -34.41 -11.30
C TRP A 20 -7.29 -34.07 -12.51
N LEU A 21 -5.99 -34.40 -12.46
CA LEU A 21 -5.06 -34.18 -13.58
C LEU A 21 -5.52 -34.90 -14.85
N ALA A 22 -5.92 -36.17 -14.76
CA ALA A 22 -6.44 -36.91 -15.90
C ALA A 22 -7.70 -36.27 -16.52
N LEU A 23 -8.57 -35.69 -15.70
CA LEU A 23 -9.74 -34.94 -16.17
C LEU A 23 -9.35 -33.62 -16.82
N ALA A 24 -8.40 -32.89 -16.25
CA ALA A 24 -7.87 -31.65 -16.79
C ALA A 24 -7.21 -31.88 -18.15
N GLU A 25 -6.31 -32.86 -18.26
CA GLU A 25 -5.65 -33.25 -19.53
C GLU A 25 -6.67 -33.61 -20.62
N LYS A 26 -7.71 -34.37 -20.25
CA LYS A 26 -8.80 -34.67 -21.19
C LYS A 26 -9.54 -33.41 -21.64
N ALA A 27 -9.82 -32.47 -20.73
CA ALA A 27 -10.50 -31.22 -21.05
C ALA A 27 -9.65 -30.28 -21.92
N LEU A 28 -8.32 -30.37 -21.82
CA LEU A 28 -7.40 -29.56 -22.64
C LEU A 28 -7.35 -29.98 -24.11
N ALA A 29 -7.92 -31.15 -24.45
CA ALA A 29 -8.05 -31.68 -25.81
C ALA A 29 -6.74 -31.64 -26.60
N GLY A 30 -5.63 -32.08 -25.98
CA GLY A 30 -4.29 -32.11 -26.58
C GLY A 30 -3.50 -30.81 -26.45
N GLY A 31 -4.04 -29.76 -25.82
CA GLY A 31 -3.27 -28.59 -25.42
C GLY A 31 -2.34 -28.87 -24.24
N SER A 32 -1.20 -28.18 -24.20
CA SER A 32 -0.26 -28.28 -23.08
C SER A 32 -0.88 -27.78 -21.77
N PHE A 33 -0.76 -28.59 -20.71
CA PHE A 33 -1.17 -28.20 -19.35
C PHE A 33 -0.45 -26.94 -18.89
N GLU A 34 0.85 -26.90 -19.14
CA GLU A 34 1.73 -25.79 -18.77
C GLU A 34 1.32 -24.49 -19.44
N GLU A 35 1.00 -24.52 -20.73
CA GLU A 35 0.67 -23.30 -21.48
C GLU A 35 -0.74 -22.78 -21.18
N LYS A 36 -1.67 -23.67 -20.83
CA LYS A 36 -3.10 -23.33 -20.72
C LYS A 36 -3.60 -23.09 -19.30
N LEU A 37 -3.01 -23.74 -18.30
CA LEU A 37 -3.53 -23.74 -16.93
C LEU A 37 -2.58 -23.16 -15.89
N VAL A 38 -1.29 -23.02 -16.23
CA VAL A 38 -0.30 -22.43 -15.34
C VAL A 38 -0.11 -20.98 -15.73
N SER A 39 -0.12 -20.10 -14.74
CA SER A 39 0.17 -18.68 -14.93
C SER A 39 1.37 -18.27 -14.10
N HIS A 40 1.94 -17.09 -14.38
CA HIS A 40 3.09 -16.57 -13.66
C HIS A 40 2.84 -15.11 -13.27
N THR A 41 3.27 -14.73 -12.07
CA THR A 41 3.28 -13.33 -11.64
C THR A 41 4.38 -12.54 -12.37
N ASP A 42 4.40 -11.22 -12.20
CA ASP A 42 5.50 -10.38 -12.70
C ASP A 42 6.86 -10.68 -12.05
N ASP A 43 6.84 -11.34 -10.90
CA ASP A 43 8.02 -11.86 -10.18
C ASP A 43 8.45 -13.25 -10.67
N GLY A 44 7.74 -13.82 -11.65
CA GLY A 44 8.00 -15.18 -12.15
C GLY A 44 7.51 -16.28 -11.20
N ILE A 45 6.69 -15.94 -10.20
CA ILE A 45 6.12 -16.93 -9.29
C ILE A 45 5.08 -17.74 -10.05
N ARG A 46 5.27 -19.06 -10.06
CA ARG A 46 4.38 -20.02 -10.71
C ARG A 46 3.08 -20.15 -9.94
N ILE A 47 1.96 -20.02 -10.64
CA ILE A 47 0.61 -20.22 -10.11
C ILE A 47 0.01 -21.47 -10.74
N GLU A 48 -0.19 -22.49 -9.92
CA GLU A 48 -0.83 -23.75 -10.30
C GLU A 48 -2.36 -23.59 -10.37
N PRO A 49 -3.05 -24.33 -11.25
CA PRO A 49 -4.51 -24.30 -11.33
C PRO A 49 -5.22 -24.94 -10.12
N LEU A 50 -4.50 -25.73 -9.31
CA LEU A 50 -5.05 -26.40 -8.13
C LEU A 50 -3.99 -26.59 -7.04
N TYR A 51 -4.37 -26.23 -5.81
CA TYR A 51 -3.54 -26.39 -4.61
C TYR A 51 -4.24 -27.24 -3.56
N ASN A 52 -3.46 -28.02 -2.82
CA ASN A 52 -3.94 -28.71 -1.62
C ASN A 52 -4.16 -27.71 -0.49
N ARG A 53 -5.18 -27.92 0.33
CA ARG A 53 -5.42 -27.13 1.55
C ARG A 53 -4.16 -27.08 2.42
N SER A 54 -3.83 -25.90 2.95
CA SER A 54 -2.78 -25.78 3.95
C SER A 54 -3.35 -26.08 5.33
N VAL A 55 -2.88 -27.16 5.96
CA VAL A 55 -3.39 -27.64 7.25
C VAL A 55 -2.62 -27.10 8.46
N THR A 56 -1.45 -26.50 8.23
CA THR A 56 -0.57 -25.92 9.27
C THR A 56 -0.55 -24.39 9.23
N ALA A 57 -1.46 -23.78 8.49
CA ALA A 57 -1.53 -22.33 8.38
C ALA A 57 -2.08 -21.72 9.68
N GLU A 58 -1.39 -20.70 10.17
CA GLU A 58 -1.83 -19.88 11.29
C GLU A 58 -2.37 -18.53 10.78
N PRO A 59 -3.47 -18.00 11.36
CA PRO A 59 -4.04 -16.72 10.96
C PRO A 59 -3.06 -15.56 11.12
N LEU A 60 -2.95 -14.71 10.09
CA LEU A 60 -2.15 -13.48 10.14
C LEU A 60 -3.04 -12.27 10.44
N ALA A 61 -3.39 -12.12 11.72
CA ALA A 61 -4.29 -11.04 12.15
C ALA A 61 -3.66 -9.63 12.02
N ARG A 62 -4.51 -8.65 11.71
CA ARG A 62 -4.22 -7.22 11.83
C ARG A 62 -3.98 -6.80 13.28
N ALA A 63 -3.40 -5.63 13.52
CA ALA A 63 -3.03 -5.17 14.87
C ALA A 63 -4.23 -5.05 15.81
N ASN A 64 -5.41 -4.65 15.28
CA ASN A 64 -6.67 -4.72 16.01
C ASN A 64 -7.69 -5.60 15.25
N PRO A 65 -7.77 -6.91 15.55
CA PRO A 65 -8.72 -7.80 14.88
C PRO A 65 -10.16 -7.64 15.39
N ARG A 66 -10.40 -6.87 16.46
CA ARG A 66 -11.73 -6.73 17.09
C ARG A 66 -12.60 -5.63 16.47
N SER A 67 -12.06 -4.88 15.52
CA SER A 67 -12.75 -3.79 14.83
C SER A 67 -12.38 -3.84 13.35
N PRO A 68 -13.24 -3.36 12.44
CA PRO A 68 -12.87 -3.21 11.03
C PRO A 68 -11.57 -2.42 10.86
N TRP A 69 -10.96 -2.52 9.67
CA TRP A 69 -9.84 -1.64 9.32
C TRP A 69 -10.26 -0.17 9.40
N ILE A 70 -9.27 0.71 9.50
CA ILE A 70 -9.50 2.15 9.47
C ILE A 70 -9.86 2.56 8.04
N VAL A 71 -11.07 3.09 7.86
CA VAL A 71 -11.56 3.66 6.60
C VAL A 71 -10.90 5.01 6.42
N SER A 72 -9.78 5.03 5.71
CA SER A 72 -8.99 6.25 5.50
C SER A 72 -9.47 7.00 4.25
N GLN A 73 -9.66 8.31 4.38
CA GLN A 73 -9.90 9.22 3.26
C GLN A 73 -8.73 10.15 3.05
N ARG A 74 -8.33 10.29 1.80
CA ARG A 74 -7.21 11.13 1.38
C ARG A 74 -7.61 12.60 1.36
N ILE A 75 -6.82 13.49 1.96
CA ILE A 75 -7.02 14.94 1.94
C ILE A 75 -5.84 15.59 1.24
N ASP A 76 -6.06 16.01 -0.01
CA ASP A 76 -5.03 16.46 -0.94
C ASP A 76 -5.43 17.69 -1.77
N ASP A 77 -6.50 18.36 -1.36
CA ASP A 77 -7.01 19.53 -2.04
C ASP A 77 -6.15 20.77 -1.72
N PRO A 78 -5.55 21.46 -2.71
CA PRO A 78 -4.73 22.64 -2.45
C PRO A 78 -5.54 23.83 -1.92
N ASP A 79 -6.87 23.84 -2.09
CA ASP A 79 -7.76 24.80 -1.45
C ASP A 79 -8.05 24.36 -0.01
N ILE A 80 -7.45 25.08 0.95
CA ILE A 80 -7.52 24.74 2.39
C ILE A 80 -8.98 24.75 2.90
N GLY A 81 -9.83 25.63 2.38
CA GLY A 81 -11.23 25.74 2.79
C GLY A 81 -12.05 24.52 2.35
N ARG A 82 -11.88 24.12 1.08
CA ARG A 82 -12.46 22.87 0.55
C ARG A 82 -11.89 21.64 1.22
N ALA A 83 -10.58 21.58 1.45
CA ALA A 83 -9.93 20.46 2.15
C ALA A 83 -10.50 20.26 3.55
N LYS A 84 -10.71 21.35 4.31
CA LYS A 84 -11.38 21.31 5.62
C LYS A 84 -12.80 20.78 5.51
N ALA A 85 -13.58 21.28 4.56
CA ALA A 85 -14.95 20.83 4.35
C ALA A 85 -15.02 19.33 4.00
N GLN A 86 -14.14 18.86 3.11
CA GLN A 86 -14.00 17.44 2.76
C GLN A 86 -13.64 16.58 3.97
N ALA A 87 -12.65 16.99 4.77
CA ALA A 87 -12.23 16.25 5.97
C ALA A 87 -13.38 16.09 6.98
N LEU A 88 -14.14 17.16 7.24
CA LEU A 88 -15.28 17.13 8.15
C LEU A 88 -16.43 16.28 7.59
N GLU A 89 -16.72 16.41 6.29
CA GLU A 89 -17.74 15.59 5.62
C GLU A 89 -17.38 14.11 5.67
N ASP A 90 -16.15 13.74 5.34
CA ASP A 90 -15.73 12.34 5.31
C ASP A 90 -15.85 11.68 6.68
N VAL A 91 -15.41 12.36 7.75
CA VAL A 91 -15.55 11.86 9.12
C VAL A 91 -17.03 11.77 9.51
N ALA A 92 -17.85 12.78 9.20
CA ALA A 92 -19.28 12.75 9.47
C ALA A 92 -20.01 11.62 8.72
N GLN A 93 -19.46 11.16 7.59
CA GLN A 93 -20.02 10.14 6.72
C GLN A 93 -19.32 8.76 6.88
N GLY A 94 -18.60 8.54 7.98
CA GLY A 94 -18.12 7.22 8.39
C GLY A 94 -16.64 6.93 8.16
N ALA A 95 -15.84 7.90 7.68
CA ALA A 95 -14.39 7.73 7.67
C ALA A 95 -13.85 7.69 9.11
N THR A 96 -13.02 6.70 9.40
CA THR A 96 -12.35 6.52 10.69
C THR A 96 -10.87 6.86 10.64
N GLY A 97 -10.37 7.33 9.48
CA GLY A 97 -9.04 7.86 9.31
C GLY A 97 -8.97 8.93 8.23
N LEU A 98 -7.98 9.81 8.35
CA LEU A 98 -7.64 10.80 7.33
C LEU A 98 -6.15 10.67 6.98
N SER A 99 -5.85 10.56 5.68
CA SER A 99 -4.49 10.62 5.14
C SER A 99 -4.26 12.01 4.54
N LEU A 100 -3.51 12.86 5.24
CA LEU A 100 -3.13 14.20 4.79
C LEU A 100 -1.98 14.09 3.79
N VAL A 101 -2.18 14.61 2.58
CA VAL A 101 -1.19 14.57 1.51
C VAL A 101 -0.82 15.97 1.10
N PHE A 102 0.44 16.31 1.32
CA PHE A 102 0.98 17.64 1.04
C PHE A 102 1.56 17.72 -0.37
N GLU A 103 1.58 18.93 -0.93
CA GLU A 103 2.25 19.18 -2.21
C GLU A 103 3.72 18.72 -2.17
N GLY A 104 4.20 18.16 -3.27
CA GLY A 104 5.55 17.60 -3.37
C GLY A 104 5.73 16.21 -2.74
N ALA A 105 4.69 15.61 -2.15
CA ALA A 105 4.70 14.18 -1.81
C ALA A 105 4.77 13.32 -3.10
N PRO A 106 5.55 12.24 -3.14
CA PRO A 106 5.59 11.32 -4.28
C PRO A 106 4.21 10.76 -4.67
N ASN A 107 3.38 10.44 -3.67
CA ASN A 107 2.02 9.95 -3.88
C ASN A 107 0.99 11.09 -3.99
N ALA A 108 1.41 12.35 -4.23
CA ALA A 108 0.49 13.47 -4.43
C ALA A 108 -0.31 13.38 -5.74
N PHE A 109 0.22 12.69 -6.75
CA PHE A 109 -0.37 12.60 -8.10
C PHE A 109 -0.73 13.98 -8.69
N GLY A 110 0.06 15.00 -8.36
CA GLY A 110 -0.08 16.37 -8.85
C GLY A 110 -0.87 17.32 -7.94
N TYR A 111 -1.54 16.82 -6.89
CA TYR A 111 -2.32 17.65 -5.97
C TYR A 111 -1.94 17.38 -4.52
N GLY A 112 -1.92 18.43 -3.71
CA GLY A 112 -1.67 18.29 -2.28
C GLY A 112 -1.93 19.57 -1.52
N LEU A 113 -2.13 19.42 -0.23
CA LEU A 113 -2.26 20.50 0.73
C LEU A 113 -1.02 21.42 0.67
N PRO A 114 -1.18 22.75 0.81
CA PRO A 114 -0.05 23.64 0.99
C PRO A 114 0.80 23.22 2.19
N ARG A 115 2.13 23.22 2.04
CA ARG A 115 3.06 22.84 3.12
C ARG A 115 3.27 23.97 4.12
N THR A 116 2.21 24.30 4.86
CA THR A 116 2.22 25.33 5.90
C THR A 116 1.57 24.81 7.16
N ALA A 117 1.98 25.35 8.32
CA ALA A 117 1.32 25.06 9.59
C ALA A 117 -0.17 25.47 9.54
N GLU A 118 -0.48 26.60 8.92
CA GLU A 118 -1.86 27.09 8.75
C GLU A 118 -2.76 26.09 8.01
N ALA A 119 -2.27 25.49 6.92
CA ALA A 119 -3.04 24.48 6.18
C ALA A 119 -3.34 23.25 7.05
N LEU A 120 -2.34 22.73 7.78
CA LEU A 120 -2.53 21.62 8.71
C LEU A 120 -3.53 21.97 9.83
N GLU A 121 -3.33 23.11 10.51
CA GLU A 121 -4.21 23.55 11.60
C GLU A 121 -5.65 23.74 11.13
N THR A 122 -5.84 24.32 9.93
CA THR A 122 -7.16 24.63 9.38
C THR A 122 -7.91 23.37 8.97
N VAL A 123 -7.25 22.43 8.30
CA VAL A 123 -7.87 21.16 7.86
C VAL A 123 -8.26 20.29 9.05
N LEU A 124 -7.43 20.26 10.10
CA LEU A 124 -7.73 19.50 11.31
C LEU A 124 -8.66 20.24 12.28
N ASP A 125 -9.07 21.46 11.96
CA ASP A 125 -9.99 22.20 12.80
C ASP A 125 -11.41 21.61 12.77
N GLY A 126 -11.97 21.35 13.96
CA GLY A 126 -13.23 20.62 14.13
C GLY A 126 -13.15 19.09 14.00
N VAL A 127 -12.03 18.52 13.56
CA VAL A 127 -11.85 17.07 13.42
C VAL A 127 -11.69 16.39 14.80
N PRO A 128 -12.44 15.31 15.11
CA PRO A 128 -12.36 14.60 16.40
C PRO A 128 -11.14 13.67 16.47
N LEU A 129 -9.96 14.23 16.71
CA LEU A 129 -8.65 13.53 16.67
C LEU A 129 -8.52 12.33 17.63
N ASN A 130 -9.38 12.23 18.64
CA ASN A 130 -9.43 11.13 19.60
C ASN A 130 -10.29 9.94 19.15
N ARG A 131 -10.88 10.01 17.96
CA ARG A 131 -11.78 8.99 17.39
C ARG A 131 -11.34 8.48 16.03
N ILE A 132 -10.39 9.14 15.40
CA ILE A 132 -9.90 8.80 14.07
C ILE A 132 -8.39 8.65 14.07
N GLN A 133 -7.88 7.94 13.07
CA GLN A 133 -6.46 8.01 12.74
C GLN A 133 -6.17 9.28 11.93
N VAL A 134 -5.03 9.93 12.22
CA VAL A 134 -4.47 10.95 11.33
C VAL A 134 -3.12 10.46 10.82
N ARG A 135 -3.03 10.25 9.52
CA ARG A 135 -1.81 9.87 8.82
C ARG A 135 -1.31 11.03 7.98
N ILE A 136 -0.01 11.31 8.04
CA ILE A 136 0.69 12.19 7.11
C ILE A 136 1.35 11.29 6.05
N ASP A 137 1.13 11.58 4.76
CA ASP A 137 1.78 10.84 3.67
C ASP A 137 3.25 11.20 3.52
N ALA A 138 4.08 10.29 3.00
CA ALA A 138 5.52 10.53 2.85
C ALA A 138 5.82 11.76 1.98
N HIS A 139 6.58 12.72 2.51
CA HIS A 139 6.86 13.95 1.77
C HIS A 139 8.16 14.66 2.22
N PRO A 140 8.79 15.49 1.38
CA PRO A 140 10.09 16.11 1.70
C PRO A 140 10.11 17.07 2.92
N TRP A 141 8.95 17.37 3.50
CA TRP A 141 8.78 18.18 4.71
C TRP A 141 8.21 17.38 5.89
N SER A 142 8.20 16.04 5.87
CA SER A 142 7.58 15.21 6.92
C SER A 142 8.01 15.62 8.32
N ARG A 143 9.30 15.99 8.50
CA ARG A 143 9.79 16.47 9.79
C ARG A 143 9.10 17.77 10.25
N ALA A 144 9.06 18.78 9.38
CA ALA A 144 8.46 20.07 9.71
C ALA A 144 6.95 19.93 9.98
N VAL A 145 6.25 19.10 9.20
CA VAL A 145 4.82 18.83 9.40
C VAL A 145 4.59 18.07 10.71
N ALA A 146 5.47 17.13 11.07
CA ALA A 146 5.39 16.45 12.36
C ALA A 146 5.55 17.45 13.53
N ASP A 147 6.49 18.39 13.43
CA ASP A 147 6.66 19.45 14.44
C ASP A 147 5.42 20.37 14.51
N TRP A 148 4.82 20.73 13.37
CA TRP A 148 3.56 21.50 13.33
C TRP A 148 2.38 20.75 13.95
N LEU A 149 2.26 19.45 13.66
CA LEU A 149 1.22 18.60 14.24
C LEU A 149 1.36 18.52 15.76
N VAL A 150 2.58 18.32 16.26
CA VAL A 150 2.88 18.32 17.70
C VAL A 150 2.50 19.66 18.35
N ALA A 151 2.88 20.78 17.73
CA ALA A 151 2.53 22.11 18.22
C ALA A 151 1.00 22.31 18.26
N PHE A 152 0.29 21.89 17.21
CA PHE A 152 -1.17 21.94 17.14
C PHE A 152 -1.84 21.08 18.21
N LEU A 153 -1.39 19.84 18.40
CA LEU A 153 -1.91 18.93 19.42
C LEU A 153 -1.72 19.48 20.84
N SER A 154 -0.56 20.09 21.10
CA SER A 154 -0.23 20.77 22.36
C SER A 154 -1.13 21.97 22.61
N LYS A 155 -1.34 22.82 21.58
CA LYS A 155 -2.26 23.97 21.62
C LYS A 155 -3.70 23.54 21.93
N ARG A 156 -4.12 22.38 21.43
CA ARG A 156 -5.44 21.77 21.74
C ARG A 156 -5.51 21.05 23.07
N ARG A 157 -4.39 20.91 23.80
CA ARG A 157 -4.29 20.08 25.02
C ARG A 157 -4.81 18.67 24.78
N SER A 158 -4.48 18.11 23.62
CA SER A 158 -4.89 16.76 23.23
C SER A 158 -4.21 15.74 24.15
N ASP A 159 -4.95 14.74 24.57
CA ASP A 159 -4.45 13.62 25.37
C ASP A 159 -3.70 12.63 24.46
N PRO A 160 -2.36 12.51 24.53
CA PRO A 160 -1.58 11.67 23.63
C PRO A 160 -2.03 10.21 23.65
N ALA A 161 -2.50 9.70 24.79
CA ALA A 161 -2.93 8.31 24.95
C ALA A 161 -4.21 7.97 24.16
N LYS A 162 -4.92 8.98 23.64
CA LYS A 162 -6.15 8.81 22.85
C LYS A 162 -5.96 9.08 21.36
N LEU A 163 -4.73 9.39 20.93
CA LEU A 163 -4.43 9.66 19.54
C LEU A 163 -4.04 8.38 18.80
N ASN A 164 -4.20 8.40 17.48
CA ASN A 164 -3.67 7.38 16.58
C ASN A 164 -3.04 8.10 15.39
N LEU A 165 -1.70 8.17 15.35
CA LEU A 165 -0.97 8.96 14.38
C LEU A 165 -0.03 8.10 13.51
N SER A 166 0.14 8.51 12.25
CA SER A 166 1.29 8.12 11.43
C SER A 166 1.93 9.38 10.87
N PHE A 167 3.26 9.50 11.01
CA PHE A 167 4.01 10.70 10.60
C PHE A 167 4.58 10.62 9.17
N GLY A 168 4.52 9.45 8.52
CA GLY A 168 4.97 9.27 7.14
C GLY A 168 6.41 9.72 6.90
N ILE A 169 7.33 9.49 7.84
CA ILE A 169 8.73 9.83 7.64
C ILE A 169 9.40 8.65 6.90
N ASP A 170 9.71 8.86 5.63
CA ASP A 170 10.41 7.87 4.79
C ASP A 170 11.43 8.53 3.86
N PRO A 171 12.73 8.56 4.22
CA PRO A 171 13.76 9.05 3.33
C PRO A 171 13.91 8.27 2.02
N ALA A 172 13.66 6.95 2.01
CA ALA A 172 13.83 6.12 0.83
C ALA A 172 12.74 6.41 -0.20
N ALA A 173 11.47 6.44 0.23
CA ALA A 173 10.35 6.81 -0.64
C ALA A 173 10.46 8.26 -1.15
N ILE A 174 10.90 9.20 -0.30
CA ILE A 174 11.15 10.59 -0.71
C ILE A 174 12.26 10.64 -1.77
N PHE A 175 13.38 9.96 -1.52
CA PHE A 175 14.52 9.98 -2.43
C PHE A 175 14.17 9.35 -3.77
N ALA A 176 13.52 8.18 -3.75
CA ALA A 176 13.05 7.49 -4.94
C ALA A 176 12.04 8.34 -5.72
N GLY A 177 11.01 8.89 -5.07
CA GLY A 177 9.91 9.58 -5.75
C GLY A 177 10.26 10.98 -6.26
N THR A 178 11.19 11.67 -5.61
CA THR A 178 11.57 13.05 -5.98
C THR A 178 12.94 13.13 -6.65
N GLY A 179 13.77 12.09 -6.54
CA GLY A 179 15.17 12.13 -6.98
C GLY A 179 16.06 13.02 -6.10
N ARG A 180 15.55 13.45 -4.92
CA ARG A 180 16.18 14.47 -4.07
C ARG A 180 16.07 14.14 -2.58
N LEU A 181 17.14 14.39 -1.84
CA LEU A 181 17.11 14.60 -0.40
C LEU A 181 17.68 15.97 -0.07
N ARG A 182 17.13 16.63 0.95
CA ARG A 182 17.55 17.99 1.34
C ARG A 182 18.97 18.09 1.88
N MET A 183 19.52 16.96 2.31
CA MET A 183 20.86 16.82 2.87
C MET A 183 21.53 15.59 2.25
N SER A 184 22.84 15.44 2.47
CA SER A 184 23.53 14.22 2.06
C SER A 184 23.01 13.01 2.84
N ILE A 185 23.23 11.80 2.31
CA ILE A 185 22.81 10.56 2.98
C ILE A 185 23.49 10.43 4.35
N GLU A 186 24.77 10.80 4.43
CA GLU A 186 25.56 10.77 5.66
C GLU A 186 25.01 11.75 6.71
N ALA A 187 24.65 12.97 6.28
CA ALA A 187 24.07 13.98 7.16
C ALA A 187 22.67 13.56 7.66
N LEU A 188 21.88 12.92 6.80
CA LEU A 188 20.58 12.36 7.16
C LEU A 188 20.73 11.27 8.22
N GLN A 189 21.61 10.29 7.97
CA GLN A 189 21.88 9.19 8.88
C GLN A 189 22.42 9.70 10.22
N ALA A 190 23.28 10.72 10.22
CA ALA A 190 23.85 11.28 11.45
C ALA A 190 22.85 12.09 12.29
N SER A 191 21.87 12.76 11.66
CA SER A 191 20.96 13.72 12.33
C SER A 191 19.58 13.15 12.68
N MET A 192 19.12 12.15 11.93
CA MET A 192 17.81 11.52 12.14
C MET A 192 17.71 10.85 13.53
N PRO A 193 18.70 10.08 14.02
CA PRO A 193 18.71 9.51 15.38
C PRO A 193 18.36 10.50 16.49
N GLN A 194 19.02 11.67 16.56
CA GLN A 194 18.73 12.65 17.61
C GLN A 194 17.36 13.31 17.39
N SER A 195 16.97 13.50 16.14
CA SER A 195 15.67 14.07 15.78
C SER A 195 14.52 13.16 16.27
N LEU A 196 14.67 11.84 16.22
CA LEU A 196 13.65 10.88 16.66
C LEU A 196 13.50 10.80 18.19
N ALA A 197 14.55 11.12 18.95
CA ALA A 197 14.54 11.06 20.42
C ALA A 197 13.42 11.92 21.04
N HIS A 198 13.13 13.09 20.46
CA HIS A 198 12.06 13.96 20.92
C HIS A 198 10.68 13.29 20.77
N PHE A 199 10.45 12.53 19.69
CA PHE A 199 9.16 11.86 19.47
C PHE A 199 8.90 10.78 20.53
N PHE A 200 9.91 10.01 20.90
CA PHE A 200 9.81 9.05 21.99
C PHE A 200 9.48 9.72 23.33
N SER A 201 10.07 10.89 23.61
CA SER A 201 9.81 11.61 24.87
C SER A 201 8.36 12.10 25.03
N MET A 202 7.63 12.29 23.93
CA MET A 202 6.25 12.74 23.98
C MET A 202 5.24 11.63 24.28
N GLY A 203 5.67 10.36 24.21
CA GLY A 203 4.80 9.20 24.48
C GLY A 203 3.60 9.09 23.53
N VAL A 204 3.71 9.64 22.33
CA VAL A 204 2.63 9.60 21.34
C VAL A 204 2.57 8.19 20.72
N PRO A 205 1.45 7.45 20.85
CA PRO A 205 1.29 6.18 20.20
C PRO A 205 1.10 6.41 18.69
N GLY A 206 1.98 5.82 17.87
CA GLY A 206 1.89 5.99 16.43
C GLY A 206 3.10 5.49 15.65
N VAL A 207 2.91 5.41 14.34
CA VAL A 207 3.96 5.12 13.37
C VAL A 207 4.79 6.38 13.16
N LEU A 208 6.08 6.31 13.45
CA LEU A 208 7.00 7.44 13.27
C LEU A 208 7.71 7.37 11.92
N LEU A 209 8.35 6.24 11.66
CA LEU A 209 9.00 5.92 10.39
C LEU A 209 8.10 4.93 9.65
N GLU A 210 7.84 5.17 8.38
CA GLU A 210 6.90 4.35 7.61
C GLU A 210 7.59 3.90 6.33
N ALA A 211 7.86 2.61 6.16
CA ALA A 211 8.43 2.11 4.92
C ALA A 211 7.34 2.10 3.83
N ASP A 212 7.40 3.06 2.91
CA ASP A 212 6.37 3.31 1.90
C ASP A 212 6.78 2.70 0.55
N GLY A 213 6.22 1.52 0.27
CA GLY A 213 6.38 0.78 -0.98
C GLY A 213 5.62 1.38 -2.16
N ARG A 214 4.62 2.24 -1.92
CA ARG A 214 3.70 2.73 -2.97
C ARG A 214 4.43 3.51 -4.07
N VAL A 215 5.50 4.22 -3.71
CA VAL A 215 6.33 4.96 -4.67
C VAL A 215 6.95 4.02 -5.70
N PHE A 216 7.53 2.91 -5.23
CA PHE A 216 8.16 1.90 -6.09
C PHE A 216 7.12 1.17 -6.93
N HIS A 217 6.02 0.74 -6.30
CA HIS A 217 4.91 0.08 -6.99
C HIS A 217 4.35 0.94 -8.11
N ASN A 218 3.98 2.19 -7.83
CA ASN A 218 3.38 3.06 -8.83
C ASN A 218 4.38 3.42 -9.96
N ALA A 219 5.69 3.40 -9.69
CA ALA A 219 6.72 3.54 -10.71
C ALA A 219 6.98 2.27 -11.55
N GLY A 220 6.32 1.16 -11.22
CA GLY A 220 6.33 -0.07 -12.00
C GLY A 220 7.11 -1.24 -11.39
N ALA A 221 7.48 -1.15 -10.11
CA ALA A 221 8.06 -2.28 -9.39
C ALA A 221 7.12 -3.50 -9.43
N THR A 222 7.69 -4.70 -9.36
CA THR A 222 6.94 -5.91 -9.05
C THR A 222 6.57 -5.97 -7.56
N GLU A 223 5.76 -6.95 -7.18
CA GLU A 223 5.25 -7.05 -5.81
C GLU A 223 6.36 -7.50 -4.83
N ALA A 224 7.26 -8.38 -5.28
CA ALA A 224 8.46 -8.70 -4.50
C ALA A 224 9.44 -7.52 -4.40
N GLN A 225 9.55 -6.70 -5.46
CA GLN A 225 10.40 -5.51 -5.44
C GLN A 225 9.90 -4.44 -4.45
N GLU A 226 8.58 -4.23 -4.41
CA GLU A 226 7.95 -3.36 -3.42
C GLU A 226 8.27 -3.85 -1.99
N LEU A 227 7.97 -5.11 -1.67
CA LEU A 227 8.22 -5.69 -0.35
C LEU A 227 9.70 -5.70 0.04
N GLY A 228 10.60 -6.06 -0.88
CA GLY A 228 12.04 -6.09 -0.62
C GLY A 228 12.60 -4.71 -0.29
N THR A 229 12.15 -3.68 -1.00
CA THR A 229 12.55 -2.29 -0.73
C THR A 229 11.98 -1.77 0.59
N MET A 230 10.75 -2.16 0.95
CA MET A 230 10.16 -1.86 2.25
C MET A 230 10.95 -2.49 3.40
N MET A 231 11.38 -3.76 3.26
CA MET A 231 12.23 -4.42 4.26
C MET A 231 13.59 -3.75 4.40
N ALA A 232 14.22 -3.36 3.28
CA ALA A 232 15.49 -2.63 3.31
C ALA A 232 15.35 -1.27 4.03
N SER A 233 14.24 -0.58 3.79
CA SER A 233 13.92 0.68 4.47
C SER A 233 13.70 0.47 5.97
N ALA A 234 12.89 -0.51 6.36
CA ALA A 234 12.64 -0.84 7.77
C ALA A 234 13.91 -1.26 8.52
N VAL A 235 14.79 -2.06 7.90
CA VAL A 235 16.09 -2.42 8.48
C VAL A 235 17.01 -1.21 8.61
N SER A 236 17.01 -0.31 7.62
CA SER A 236 17.73 0.96 7.75
C SER A 236 17.23 1.79 8.93
N TYR A 237 15.93 1.76 9.24
CA TYR A 237 15.37 2.47 10.39
C TYR A 237 15.76 1.83 11.72
N LEU A 238 15.74 0.49 11.80
CA LEU A 238 16.24 -0.22 12.98
C LEU A 238 17.69 0.18 13.29
N ARG A 239 18.56 0.22 12.28
CA ARG A 239 19.95 0.70 12.43
C ARG A 239 20.02 2.12 12.99
N MET A 240 19.19 3.04 12.48
CA MET A 240 19.11 4.41 12.99
C MET A 240 18.68 4.46 14.47
N PHE A 241 17.76 3.59 14.90
CA PHE A 241 17.37 3.49 16.30
C PHE A 241 18.48 2.92 17.19
N GLU A 242 19.22 1.92 16.71
CA GLU A 242 20.39 1.39 17.43
C GLU A 242 21.48 2.46 17.60
N GLU A 243 21.77 3.23 16.55
CA GLU A 243 22.68 4.38 16.62
C GLU A 243 22.20 5.45 17.60
N ALA A 244 20.88 5.67 17.69
CA ALA A 244 20.23 6.52 18.69
C ALA A 244 20.25 5.92 20.12
N ARG A 245 20.83 4.74 20.31
CA ARG A 245 20.83 3.96 21.57
C ARG A 245 19.43 3.64 22.08
N GLN A 246 18.46 3.49 21.18
CA GLN A 246 17.10 3.05 21.51
C GLN A 246 17.02 1.51 21.39
N PRO A 247 16.53 0.81 22.42
CA PRO A 247 16.35 -0.64 22.31
C PRO A 247 15.34 -0.99 21.21
N LEU A 248 15.72 -1.91 20.32
CA LEU A 248 14.90 -2.25 19.15
C LEU A 248 13.50 -2.75 19.49
N VAL A 249 13.32 -3.42 20.63
CA VAL A 249 12.01 -3.88 21.11
C VAL A 249 11.02 -2.72 21.31
N TYR A 250 11.50 -1.52 21.64
CA TYR A 250 10.67 -0.32 21.76
C TYR A 250 10.57 0.44 20.44
N ALA A 251 11.56 0.30 19.56
CA ALA A 251 11.58 0.98 18.28
C ALA A 251 10.67 0.31 17.22
N ALA A 252 10.66 -1.02 17.16
CA ALA A 252 9.93 -1.79 16.16
C ALA A 252 8.43 -1.44 16.07
N PRO A 253 7.70 -1.22 17.18
CA PRO A 253 6.29 -0.76 17.14
C PRO A 253 6.06 0.63 16.51
N HIS A 254 7.11 1.45 16.37
CA HIS A 254 7.05 2.76 15.73
C HIS A 254 7.47 2.75 14.25
N ILE A 255 7.76 1.57 13.70
CA ILE A 255 7.97 1.35 12.27
C ILE A 255 6.68 0.79 11.67
N GLY A 256 6.08 1.55 10.77
CA GLY A 256 4.90 1.15 10.00
C GLY A 256 5.22 0.94 8.53
N PHE A 257 4.19 0.59 7.77
CA PHE A 257 4.32 0.26 6.36
C PHE A 257 3.16 0.83 5.56
N ALA A 258 3.45 1.33 4.36
CA ALA A 258 2.43 1.67 3.38
C ALA A 258 2.69 0.92 2.07
N LEU A 259 1.68 0.22 1.55
CA LEU A 259 1.79 -0.54 0.29
C LEU A 259 0.62 -0.22 -0.65
N SER A 260 0.82 -0.51 -1.92
CA SER A 260 -0.25 -0.43 -2.92
C SER A 260 -1.04 -1.74 -2.97
N VAL A 261 -2.30 -1.75 -3.39
CA VAL A 261 -3.02 -2.97 -3.80
C VAL A 261 -3.68 -2.71 -5.14
N ASP A 262 -3.67 -3.69 -6.04
CA ASP A 262 -4.21 -3.52 -7.39
C ASP A 262 -5.25 -4.61 -7.74
N GLN A 263 -5.65 -4.65 -9.01
CA GLN A 263 -6.70 -5.54 -9.50
C GLN A 263 -6.31 -7.02 -9.50
N ASP A 264 -5.03 -7.37 -9.32
CA ASP A 264 -4.64 -8.76 -9.09
C ASP A 264 -4.98 -9.14 -7.64
N GLN A 265 -6.19 -9.68 -7.47
CA GLN A 265 -6.79 -9.90 -6.17
C GLN A 265 -5.95 -10.81 -5.26
N PHE A 266 -5.49 -11.94 -5.80
CA PHE A 266 -4.80 -12.95 -5.00
C PHE A 266 -3.38 -12.52 -4.68
N VAL A 267 -2.67 -11.91 -5.64
CA VAL A 267 -1.32 -11.39 -5.39
C VAL A 267 -1.38 -10.22 -4.41
N SER A 268 -2.31 -9.29 -4.56
CA SER A 268 -2.49 -8.17 -3.63
C SER A 268 -2.82 -8.64 -2.21
N MET A 269 -3.70 -9.65 -2.07
CA MET A 269 -4.01 -10.25 -0.78
C MET A 269 -2.80 -10.96 -0.16
N ALA A 270 -2.07 -11.76 -0.96
CA ALA A 270 -0.86 -12.44 -0.52
C ALA A 270 0.25 -11.45 -0.14
N LYS A 271 0.34 -10.28 -0.81
CA LYS A 271 1.33 -9.24 -0.50
C LYS A 271 1.15 -8.64 0.90
N VAL A 272 -0.09 -8.31 1.29
CA VAL A 272 -0.37 -7.80 2.64
C VAL A 272 0.02 -8.84 3.70
N ARG A 273 -0.29 -10.11 3.45
CA ARG A 273 0.08 -11.24 4.33
C ARG A 273 1.59 -11.45 4.39
N ALA A 274 2.26 -11.41 3.24
CA ALA A 274 3.70 -11.58 3.10
C ALA A 274 4.46 -10.51 3.88
N LEU A 275 4.01 -9.25 3.83
CA LEU A 275 4.60 -8.16 4.60
C LEU A 275 4.63 -8.45 6.10
N ARG A 276 3.54 -8.98 6.68
CA ARG A 276 3.50 -9.34 8.11
C ARG A 276 4.54 -10.43 8.45
N ARG A 277 4.66 -11.46 7.59
CA ARG A 277 5.63 -12.54 7.78
C ARG A 277 7.07 -12.06 7.64
N LEU A 278 7.35 -11.22 6.63
CA LEU A 278 8.66 -10.63 6.41
C LEU A 278 9.08 -9.77 7.60
N TRP A 279 8.17 -8.92 8.11
CA TRP A 279 8.47 -8.10 9.28
C TRP A 279 8.71 -8.93 10.55
N ALA A 280 7.92 -9.98 10.78
CA ALA A 280 8.17 -10.91 11.88
C ALA A 280 9.56 -11.56 11.75
N ARG A 281 9.96 -11.94 10.52
CA ARG A 281 11.27 -12.55 10.25
C ARG A 281 12.43 -11.58 10.49
N VAL A 282 12.29 -10.31 10.12
CA VAL A 282 13.28 -9.27 10.44
C VAL A 282 13.45 -9.14 11.96
N GLN A 283 12.35 -9.06 12.71
CA GLN A 283 12.38 -8.95 14.17
C GLN A 283 13.01 -10.17 14.85
N GLU A 284 12.72 -11.37 14.34
CA GLU A 284 13.37 -12.61 14.77
C GLU A 284 14.88 -12.57 14.53
N ALA A 285 15.33 -12.11 13.35
CA ALA A 285 16.76 -11.96 13.05
C ALA A 285 17.45 -10.93 13.96
N CYS A 286 16.72 -9.90 14.41
CA CYS A 286 17.17 -8.94 15.42
C CYS A 286 17.07 -9.46 16.86
N SER A 287 16.65 -10.72 17.08
CA SER A 287 16.47 -11.32 18.41
C SER A 287 15.51 -10.53 19.33
N ILE A 288 14.48 -9.90 18.76
CA ILE A 288 13.43 -9.22 19.52
C ILE A 288 12.08 -9.94 19.37
N ALA A 289 11.21 -9.77 20.37
CA ALA A 289 9.85 -10.28 20.29
C ALA A 289 9.11 -9.64 19.10
N ALA A 290 8.42 -10.45 18.31
CA ALA A 290 7.70 -9.97 17.14
C ALA A 290 6.51 -9.08 17.55
N SER A 291 6.60 -7.79 17.21
CA SER A 291 5.48 -6.87 17.18
C SER A 291 4.69 -7.03 15.87
N THR A 292 3.39 -6.76 15.92
CA THR A 292 2.53 -6.81 14.73
C THR A 292 2.84 -5.61 13.82
N ALA A 293 3.00 -5.84 12.52
CA ALA A 293 3.18 -4.76 11.54
C ALA A 293 1.93 -3.86 11.50
N ASN A 294 2.11 -2.54 11.47
CA ASN A 294 1.03 -1.60 11.13
C ASN A 294 1.07 -1.33 9.61
N ILE A 295 0.04 -1.74 8.88
CA ILE A 295 -0.01 -1.71 7.42
C ILE A 295 -1.13 -0.78 6.94
N HIS A 296 -0.76 0.29 6.26
CA HIS A 296 -1.63 1.08 5.40
C HIS A 296 -1.63 0.51 3.98
N ALA A 297 -2.80 0.20 3.44
CA ALA A 297 -2.96 -0.20 2.05
C ALA A 297 -3.68 0.90 1.27
N GLU A 298 -3.15 1.29 0.11
CA GLU A 298 -3.81 2.21 -0.82
C GLU A 298 -4.04 1.52 -2.15
N THR A 299 -5.22 1.70 -2.76
CA THR A 299 -5.44 1.16 -4.10
C THR A 299 -4.51 1.85 -5.11
N SER A 300 -3.89 1.07 -5.99
CA SER A 300 -2.84 1.50 -6.89
C SER A 300 -3.28 2.61 -7.85
N PHE A 301 -2.45 3.64 -8.04
CA PHE A 301 -2.66 4.63 -9.10
C PHE A 301 -2.30 4.04 -10.46
N ARG A 302 -1.30 3.13 -10.50
CA ARG A 302 -0.83 2.45 -11.71
C ARG A 302 -1.95 1.71 -12.45
N MET A 303 -2.93 1.15 -11.74
CA MET A 303 -4.04 0.42 -12.38
C MET A 303 -5.17 1.31 -12.96
N MET A 304 -5.16 2.61 -12.65
CA MET A 304 -6.23 3.50 -13.06
C MET A 304 -6.17 3.76 -14.57
N THR A 305 -7.33 3.83 -15.21
CA THR A 305 -7.46 4.19 -16.62
C THR A 305 -8.09 5.56 -16.78
N SER A 306 -7.64 6.31 -17.79
CA SER A 306 -8.24 7.57 -18.24
C SER A 306 -9.43 7.34 -19.19
N ALA A 307 -9.44 6.21 -19.91
CA ALA A 307 -10.61 5.75 -20.64
C ALA A 307 -11.57 5.01 -19.69
N ASP A 308 -12.87 5.17 -19.91
CA ASP A 308 -13.95 4.55 -19.15
C ASP A 308 -13.72 4.58 -17.61
N PRO A 309 -13.59 5.77 -17.02
CA PRO A 309 -13.13 5.93 -15.64
C PRO A 309 -14.05 5.30 -14.60
N GLU A 310 -15.34 5.10 -14.88
CA GLU A 310 -16.23 4.35 -13.99
C GLU A 310 -15.81 2.89 -13.81
N THR A 311 -15.14 2.28 -14.79
CA THR A 311 -14.56 0.93 -14.63
C THR A 311 -13.48 0.90 -13.54
N ASN A 312 -12.86 2.04 -13.20
CA ASN A 312 -11.95 2.12 -12.04
C ASN A 312 -12.68 1.90 -10.70
N ILE A 313 -14.00 2.12 -10.61
CA ILE A 313 -14.79 1.77 -9.41
C ILE A 313 -14.70 0.26 -9.15
N LEU A 314 -14.77 -0.55 -10.21
CA LEU A 314 -14.69 -2.01 -10.12
C LEU A 314 -13.28 -2.46 -9.74
N ARG A 315 -12.25 -1.88 -10.38
CA ARG A 315 -10.83 -2.16 -10.05
C ARG A 315 -10.52 -1.87 -8.59
N THR A 316 -10.94 -0.70 -8.12
CA THR A 316 -10.69 -0.26 -6.75
C THR A 316 -11.47 -1.05 -5.71
N ALA A 317 -12.67 -1.53 -6.04
CA ALA A 317 -13.41 -2.44 -5.16
C ALA A 317 -12.67 -3.79 -4.99
N ILE A 318 -12.14 -4.36 -6.07
CA ILE A 318 -11.34 -5.61 -6.03
C ILE A 318 -10.05 -5.41 -5.23
N ALA A 319 -9.33 -4.32 -5.50
CA ALA A 319 -8.11 -3.98 -4.76
C ALA A 319 -8.40 -3.75 -3.26
N GLY A 320 -9.47 -3.01 -2.95
CA GLY A 320 -9.92 -2.76 -1.58
C GLY A 320 -10.33 -4.04 -0.85
N PHE A 321 -11.02 -4.97 -1.53
CA PHE A 321 -11.32 -6.30 -1.00
C PHE A 321 -10.04 -7.05 -0.65
N SER A 322 -9.05 -7.00 -1.54
CA SER A 322 -7.76 -7.68 -1.35
C SER A 322 -6.99 -7.15 -0.14
N ALA A 323 -6.99 -5.83 0.06
CA ALA A 323 -6.41 -5.21 1.25
C ALA A 323 -7.15 -5.61 2.53
N ALA A 324 -8.49 -5.62 2.52
CA ALA A 324 -9.30 -6.00 3.67
C ALA A 324 -9.10 -7.47 4.04
N ALA A 325 -9.23 -8.38 3.07
CA ALA A 325 -9.05 -9.82 3.26
C ALA A 325 -7.61 -10.22 3.55
N GLY A 326 -6.63 -9.47 3.05
CA GLY A 326 -5.21 -9.62 3.40
C GLY A 326 -4.86 -9.10 4.79
N GLY A 327 -5.78 -8.40 5.45
CA GLY A 327 -5.65 -7.93 6.82
C GLY A 327 -4.88 -6.62 6.96
N ALA A 328 -5.09 -5.62 6.09
CA ALA A 328 -4.56 -4.27 6.29
C ALA A 328 -5.16 -3.59 7.55
N ASP A 329 -4.40 -2.73 8.20
CA ASP A 329 -4.85 -1.99 9.40
C ASP A 329 -5.64 -0.73 9.03
N SER A 330 -5.27 -0.10 7.92
CA SER A 330 -5.98 1.04 7.34
C SER A 330 -6.01 0.93 5.82
N ILE A 331 -7.10 1.39 5.21
CA ILE A 331 -7.29 1.31 3.75
C ILE A 331 -7.68 2.67 3.19
N SER A 332 -6.98 3.10 2.14
CA SER A 332 -7.33 4.24 1.28
C SER A 332 -7.75 3.71 -0.08
N ILE A 333 -8.95 4.07 -0.55
CA ILE A 333 -9.37 3.82 -1.93
C ILE A 333 -9.20 5.12 -2.70
N LEU A 334 -8.38 5.10 -3.74
CA LEU A 334 -8.25 6.22 -4.66
C LEU A 334 -9.55 6.40 -5.45
N PRO A 335 -10.08 7.63 -5.56
CA PRO A 335 -11.29 7.86 -6.34
C PRO A 335 -11.10 7.51 -7.82
N HIS A 336 -12.15 6.95 -8.43
CA HIS A 336 -12.14 6.47 -9.82
C HIS A 336 -11.76 7.53 -10.88
N THR A 337 -11.90 8.81 -10.55
CA THR A 337 -11.59 9.95 -11.43
C THR A 337 -10.15 10.47 -11.28
N ILE A 338 -9.33 9.90 -10.39
CA ILE A 338 -8.00 10.45 -10.04
C ILE A 338 -7.04 10.57 -11.24
N ALA A 339 -7.22 9.73 -12.27
CA ALA A 339 -6.44 9.81 -13.51
C ALA A 339 -6.72 11.10 -14.31
N HIS A 340 -7.88 11.75 -14.11
CA HIS A 340 -8.27 12.98 -14.82
C HIS A 340 -7.90 14.25 -14.07
N GLY A 341 -7.76 14.20 -12.74
CA GLY A 341 -7.52 15.37 -11.93
C GLY A 341 -7.96 15.18 -10.48
N LEU A 342 -8.05 16.28 -9.74
CA LEU A 342 -8.45 16.27 -8.33
C LEU A 342 -9.91 15.77 -8.19
N PRO A 343 -10.17 14.68 -7.47
CA PRO A 343 -11.51 14.09 -7.41
C PRO A 343 -12.57 14.99 -6.76
N ALA A 344 -13.74 15.08 -7.40
CA ALA A 344 -14.91 15.76 -6.85
C ALA A 344 -15.65 14.92 -5.77
N GLY A 345 -16.62 15.54 -5.09
CA GLY A 345 -17.31 14.95 -3.94
C GLY A 345 -17.96 13.59 -4.22
N PHE A 346 -18.55 13.38 -5.40
CA PHE A 346 -19.14 12.09 -5.78
C PHE A 346 -18.09 10.97 -5.81
N ALA A 347 -16.94 11.22 -6.44
CA ALA A 347 -15.88 10.21 -6.57
C ALA A 347 -15.29 9.83 -5.21
N ARG A 348 -15.10 10.82 -4.32
CA ARG A 348 -14.68 10.59 -2.92
C ARG A 348 -15.69 9.75 -2.16
N ARG A 349 -16.98 10.09 -2.26
CA ARG A 349 -18.07 9.34 -1.64
C ARG A 349 -18.09 7.89 -2.11
N VAL A 350 -17.93 7.63 -3.41
CA VAL A 350 -17.88 6.26 -3.94
C VAL A 350 -16.72 5.48 -3.32
N ALA A 351 -15.52 6.06 -3.26
CA ALA A 351 -14.35 5.43 -2.64
C ALA A 351 -14.58 5.07 -1.15
N ARG A 352 -15.15 6.01 -0.36
CA ARG A 352 -15.50 5.76 1.04
C ARG A 352 -16.57 4.68 1.18
N ASN A 353 -17.65 4.77 0.43
CA ASN A 353 -18.78 3.86 0.54
C ASN A 353 -18.44 2.43 0.12
N THR A 354 -17.53 2.23 -0.83
CA THR A 354 -17.00 0.89 -1.16
C THR A 354 -16.42 0.21 0.08
N GLN A 355 -15.67 0.94 0.91
CA GLN A 355 -15.14 0.38 2.16
C GLN A 355 -16.24 0.13 3.19
N LEU A 356 -17.20 1.04 3.33
CA LEU A 356 -18.31 0.89 4.28
C LEU A 356 -19.20 -0.31 3.95
N ILE A 357 -19.48 -0.56 2.67
CA ILE A 357 -20.21 -1.76 2.21
C ILE A 357 -19.41 -3.02 2.57
N MET A 358 -18.11 -3.03 2.28
CA MET A 358 -17.24 -4.17 2.60
C MET A 358 -17.22 -4.52 4.09
N ALA A 359 -17.18 -3.52 4.97
CA ALA A 359 -17.18 -3.72 6.42
C ALA A 359 -18.59 -4.01 6.99
N SER A 360 -19.62 -3.33 6.50
CA SER A 360 -20.93 -3.30 7.17
C SER A 360 -21.98 -4.22 6.55
N GLU A 361 -21.85 -4.55 5.26
CA GLU A 361 -22.82 -5.38 4.53
C GLU A 361 -22.22 -6.73 4.14
N SER A 362 -20.99 -6.73 3.64
CA SER A 362 -20.27 -7.97 3.27
C SER A 362 -19.54 -8.63 4.45
N HIS A 363 -19.35 -7.90 5.56
CA HIS A 363 -18.72 -8.38 6.78
C HIS A 363 -17.36 -9.07 6.57
N ILE A 364 -16.54 -8.53 5.67
CA ILE A 364 -15.22 -9.11 5.35
C ILE A 364 -14.33 -9.17 6.60
N ASP A 365 -14.52 -8.23 7.53
CA ASP A 365 -13.77 -8.11 8.77
C ASP A 365 -14.25 -9.04 9.91
N HIS A 366 -15.31 -9.83 9.70
CA HIS A 366 -15.85 -10.74 10.71
C HIS A 366 -14.88 -11.87 11.09
N VAL A 367 -14.05 -12.30 10.14
CA VAL A 367 -12.97 -13.28 10.35
C VAL A 367 -11.64 -12.56 10.18
N ALA A 368 -10.70 -12.76 11.12
CA ALA A 368 -9.45 -11.98 11.18
C ALA A 368 -8.52 -12.18 9.97
N ASP A 369 -8.44 -13.40 9.42
CA ASP A 369 -7.71 -13.75 8.21
C ASP A 369 -8.54 -14.79 7.42
N PRO A 370 -9.52 -14.35 6.59
CA PRO A 370 -10.41 -15.25 5.87
C PRO A 370 -9.68 -16.11 4.83
N ALA A 371 -8.45 -15.76 4.46
CA ALA A 371 -7.62 -16.51 3.51
C ALA A 371 -6.80 -17.63 4.17
N CYS A 372 -6.71 -17.64 5.51
CA CYS A 372 -5.93 -18.61 6.26
C CYS A 372 -6.32 -20.06 5.91
N GLY A 373 -5.31 -20.86 5.53
CA GLY A 373 -5.50 -22.28 5.18
C GLY A 373 -5.85 -22.53 3.70
N SER A 374 -6.11 -21.49 2.91
CA SER A 374 -6.21 -21.62 1.45
C SER A 374 -4.87 -22.05 0.87
N GLY A 375 -4.81 -23.23 0.22
CA GLY A 375 -3.59 -23.76 -0.37
C GLY A 375 -2.89 -22.80 -1.32
N ALA A 376 -3.67 -22.16 -2.20
CA ALA A 376 -3.18 -21.24 -3.21
C ALA A 376 -2.64 -19.94 -2.59
N VAL A 377 -3.40 -19.33 -1.67
CA VAL A 377 -2.98 -18.07 -1.05
C VAL A 377 -1.78 -18.29 -0.13
N GLU A 378 -1.72 -19.40 0.60
CA GLU A 378 -0.57 -19.73 1.46
C GLU A 378 0.71 -19.97 0.65
N ALA A 379 0.63 -20.72 -0.45
CA ALA A 379 1.76 -20.95 -1.34
C ALA A 379 2.24 -19.63 -1.96
N LEU A 380 1.32 -18.85 -2.54
CA LEU A 380 1.64 -17.54 -3.12
C LEU A 380 2.24 -16.57 -2.09
N THR A 381 1.72 -16.57 -0.86
CA THR A 381 2.29 -15.76 0.24
C THR A 381 3.73 -16.19 0.55
N ALA A 382 4.00 -17.50 0.62
CA ALA A 382 5.33 -18.03 0.92
C ALA A 382 6.34 -17.74 -0.20
N ASP A 383 5.95 -17.95 -1.46
CA ASP A 383 6.79 -17.69 -2.62
C ASP A 383 7.09 -16.19 -2.77
N LEU A 384 6.11 -15.34 -2.50
CA LEU A 384 6.30 -13.89 -2.49
C LEU A 384 7.23 -13.45 -1.36
N CYS A 385 7.14 -14.05 -0.17
CA CYS A 385 8.12 -13.82 0.90
C CYS A 385 9.54 -14.18 0.44
N ALA A 386 9.73 -15.33 -0.21
CA ALA A 386 11.04 -15.76 -0.69
C ALA A 386 11.63 -14.76 -1.71
N ALA A 387 10.85 -14.41 -2.74
CA ALA A 387 11.27 -13.45 -3.76
C ALA A 387 11.57 -12.06 -3.18
N ALA A 388 10.75 -11.59 -2.24
CA ALA A 388 10.95 -10.30 -1.58
C ALA A 388 12.20 -10.31 -0.68
N TRP A 389 12.47 -11.43 0.00
CA TRP A 389 13.67 -11.59 0.81
C TRP A 389 14.94 -11.57 -0.03
N GLU A 390 14.92 -12.19 -1.21
CA GLU A 390 16.03 -12.12 -2.17
C GLU A 390 16.28 -10.70 -2.69
N GLU A 391 15.23 -9.94 -2.99
CA GLU A 391 15.38 -8.53 -3.37
C GLU A 391 15.93 -7.70 -2.20
N PHE A 392 15.42 -7.89 -0.98
CA PHE A 392 15.94 -7.26 0.23
C PHE A 392 17.44 -7.54 0.41
N GLN A 393 17.86 -8.81 0.32
CA GLN A 393 19.27 -9.19 0.43
C GLN A 393 20.15 -8.55 -0.65
N ARG A 394 19.65 -8.42 -1.88
CA ARG A 394 20.34 -7.70 -2.96
C ARG A 394 20.54 -6.22 -2.61
N ILE A 395 19.50 -5.54 -2.12
CA ILE A 395 19.59 -4.14 -1.70
C ILE A 395 20.58 -3.96 -0.54
N GLU A 396 20.59 -4.88 0.42
CA GLU A 396 21.56 -4.85 1.52
C GLU A 396 23.00 -5.05 1.05
N ALA A 397 23.23 -5.95 0.08
CA ALA A 397 24.54 -6.13 -0.55
C ALA A 397 25.02 -4.89 -1.34
N GLU A 398 24.09 -4.05 -1.80
CA GLU A 398 24.35 -2.77 -2.48
C GLU A 398 24.66 -1.61 -1.49
N GLY A 399 24.74 -1.91 -0.19
CA GLY A 399 25.00 -0.94 0.87
C GLY A 399 23.72 -0.35 1.50
N GLY A 400 22.57 -1.00 1.29
CA GLY A 400 21.28 -0.59 1.82
C GLY A 400 20.51 0.35 0.88
N VAL A 401 19.25 0.62 1.23
CA VAL A 401 18.26 1.25 0.32
C VAL A 401 18.70 2.61 -0.23
N LEU A 402 19.26 3.50 0.59
CA LEU A 402 19.65 4.84 0.15
C LEU A 402 20.88 4.81 -0.78
N SER A 403 21.85 3.94 -0.49
CA SER A 403 23.02 3.73 -1.33
C SER A 403 22.62 3.13 -2.68
N SER A 404 21.77 2.11 -2.66
CA SER A 404 21.23 1.46 -3.86
C SER A 404 20.49 2.45 -4.76
N LEU A 405 19.67 3.34 -4.17
CA LEU A 405 19.01 4.44 -4.88
C LEU A 405 19.99 5.45 -5.46
N GLN A 406 20.99 5.90 -4.68
CA GLN A 406 21.98 6.87 -5.16
C GLN A 406 22.78 6.33 -6.36
N GLN A 407 23.06 5.04 -6.37
CA GLN A 407 23.79 4.35 -7.43
C GLN A 407 22.92 3.93 -8.62
N GLY A 408 21.59 4.04 -8.51
CA GLY A 408 20.65 3.71 -9.60
C GLY A 408 20.25 2.23 -9.70
N HIS A 409 20.61 1.39 -8.72
CA HIS A 409 20.38 -0.06 -8.82
C HIS A 409 18.91 -0.43 -8.71
N ILE A 410 18.20 0.11 -7.71
CA ILE A 410 16.74 -0.05 -7.56
C ILE A 410 16.03 0.50 -8.81
N GLN A 411 16.40 1.71 -9.27
CA GLN A 411 15.75 2.33 -10.42
C GLN A 411 15.85 1.47 -11.67
N LYS A 412 17.05 0.95 -11.97
CA LYS A 412 17.27 0.05 -13.10
C LYS A 412 16.38 -1.20 -13.03
N ARG A 413 16.21 -1.79 -11.84
CA ARG A 413 15.37 -2.99 -11.67
C ARG A 413 13.88 -2.68 -11.80
N VAL A 414 13.43 -1.57 -11.24
CA VAL A 414 12.04 -1.09 -11.34
C VAL A 414 11.69 -0.75 -12.79
N GLN A 415 12.54 0.00 -13.48
CA GLN A 415 12.35 0.36 -14.89
C GLN A 415 12.36 -0.86 -15.80
N ALA A 416 13.22 -1.85 -15.53
CA ALA A 416 13.21 -3.11 -16.28
C ALA A 416 11.90 -3.89 -16.10
N ALA A 417 11.35 -3.93 -14.87
CA ALA A 417 10.05 -4.54 -14.63
C ALA A 417 8.91 -3.77 -15.32
N ALA A 418 8.93 -2.44 -15.21
CA ALA A 418 7.97 -1.56 -15.88
C ALA A 418 7.98 -1.73 -17.41
N ALA A 419 9.17 -1.81 -18.01
CA ALA A 419 9.35 -2.01 -19.45
C ALA A 419 8.85 -3.37 -19.90
N ARG A 420 9.16 -4.46 -19.18
CA ARG A 420 8.62 -5.80 -19.49
C ARG A 420 7.10 -5.82 -19.43
N ARG A 421 6.51 -5.24 -18.39
CA ARG A 421 5.05 -5.14 -18.23
C ARG A 421 4.42 -4.33 -19.36
N SER A 422 5.01 -3.18 -19.69
CA SER A 422 4.53 -2.31 -20.78
C SER A 422 4.57 -3.02 -22.13
N ALA A 423 5.65 -3.76 -22.41
CA ALA A 423 5.77 -4.55 -23.63
C ALA A 423 4.66 -5.62 -23.74
N ALA A 424 4.29 -6.28 -22.64
CA ALA A 424 3.20 -7.26 -22.63
C ALA A 424 1.83 -6.63 -22.94
N TYR A 425 1.55 -5.42 -22.43
CA TYR A 425 0.32 -4.69 -22.79
C TYR A 425 0.34 -4.22 -24.24
N GLN A 426 1.47 -3.72 -24.74
CA GLN A 426 1.63 -3.29 -26.13
C GLN A 426 1.51 -4.45 -27.12
N ALA A 427 2.01 -5.64 -26.75
CA ALA A 427 1.89 -6.86 -27.55
C ALA A 427 0.47 -7.45 -27.56
N GLY A 428 -0.41 -7.00 -26.64
CA GLY A 428 -1.76 -7.55 -26.49
C GLY A 428 -1.84 -8.82 -25.63
N ASP A 429 -0.74 -9.22 -24.99
CA ASP A 429 -0.69 -10.36 -24.07
C ASP A 429 -1.49 -10.10 -22.79
N ARG A 430 -1.71 -8.82 -22.47
CA ARG A 430 -2.52 -8.36 -21.33
C ARG A 430 -3.58 -7.37 -21.81
N ALA A 431 -4.81 -7.58 -21.37
CA ALA A 431 -5.95 -6.73 -21.71
C ALA A 431 -6.30 -5.75 -20.58
N ILE A 432 -6.82 -4.58 -20.95
CA ILE A 432 -7.37 -3.58 -20.04
C ILE A 432 -8.84 -3.36 -20.44
N ILE A 433 -9.76 -3.82 -19.60
CA ILE A 433 -11.21 -3.65 -19.82
C ILE A 433 -11.57 -2.16 -19.86
N GLY A 434 -12.39 -1.75 -20.83
CA GLY A 434 -12.75 -0.34 -21.05
C GLY A 434 -11.68 0.45 -21.83
N THR A 435 -10.49 -0.13 -22.08
CA THR A 435 -9.41 0.53 -22.82
C THR A 435 -8.98 -0.28 -24.05
N THR A 436 -8.35 -1.44 -23.89
CA THR A 436 -7.97 -2.30 -25.04
C THR A 436 -9.07 -3.30 -25.38
N LEU A 437 -9.84 -3.74 -24.38
CA LEU A 437 -10.96 -4.65 -24.57
C LEU A 437 -12.26 -3.97 -24.16
N HIS A 438 -13.27 -4.06 -25.02
CA HIS A 438 -14.58 -3.41 -24.82
C HIS A 438 -14.51 -1.89 -24.55
N PRO A 439 -13.75 -1.09 -25.34
CA PRO A 439 -13.71 0.35 -25.14
C PRO A 439 -15.10 0.99 -25.34
N SER A 440 -15.40 2.00 -24.55
CA SER A 440 -16.63 2.77 -24.73
C SER A 440 -16.60 3.50 -26.06
N LYS A 441 -17.74 3.51 -26.78
CA LYS A 441 -17.89 4.30 -28.01
C LYS A 441 -18.00 5.80 -27.72
N THR A 442 -18.38 6.16 -26.50
CA THR A 442 -18.59 7.55 -26.09
C THR A 442 -18.22 7.68 -24.62
N GLU A 443 -17.18 8.47 -24.35
CA GLU A 443 -16.74 8.78 -23.00
C GLU A 443 -17.69 9.77 -22.33
N ARG A 444 -17.97 9.55 -21.05
CA ARG A 444 -18.78 10.47 -20.25
C ARG A 444 -17.91 11.62 -19.75
N PRO A 445 -18.49 12.82 -19.55
CA PRO A 445 -17.77 13.89 -18.87
C PRO A 445 -17.36 13.46 -17.46
N VAL A 446 -16.08 13.68 -17.14
CA VAL A 446 -15.53 13.38 -15.82
C VAL A 446 -15.51 14.65 -15.00
N GLU A 447 -16.20 14.64 -13.85
CA GLU A 447 -16.20 15.77 -12.92
C GLU A 447 -14.92 15.74 -12.06
N THR A 448 -14.14 16.81 -12.15
CA THR A 448 -12.97 17.06 -11.30
C THR A 448 -13.03 18.47 -10.72
N LEU A 449 -12.34 18.68 -9.61
CA LEU A 449 -12.24 20.00 -9.01
C LEU A 449 -11.19 20.85 -9.75
N ALA A 450 -11.50 22.12 -9.93
CA ALA A 450 -10.53 23.08 -10.45
C ALA A 450 -9.40 23.28 -9.43
N ALA A 451 -8.19 22.85 -9.82
CA ALA A 451 -6.97 22.99 -9.04
C ALA A 451 -5.75 22.99 -9.98
N GLU A 452 -4.75 23.80 -9.64
CA GLU A 452 -3.46 23.78 -10.33
C GLU A 452 -2.64 22.57 -9.88
N ARG A 453 -2.04 21.87 -10.84
CA ARG A 453 -1.07 20.82 -10.51
C ARG A 453 0.20 21.46 -9.93
N ARG A 454 0.65 20.93 -8.80
CA ARG A 454 1.91 21.33 -8.17
C ARG A 454 3.05 20.46 -8.69
N PRO A 455 4.15 21.03 -9.19
CA PRO A 455 5.27 20.25 -9.71
C PRO A 455 5.99 19.50 -8.58
N ALA A 456 6.71 18.45 -8.96
CA ALA A 456 7.61 17.74 -8.05
C ALA A 456 8.75 18.68 -7.59
N VAL A 457 9.26 18.41 -6.38
CA VAL A 457 10.38 19.16 -5.81
C VAL A 457 11.66 18.85 -6.56
N THR A 458 12.38 19.87 -7.02
CA THR A 458 13.65 19.71 -7.76
C THR A 458 14.89 20.06 -6.94
N GLU A 459 14.71 20.64 -5.74
CA GLU A 459 15.79 21.05 -4.86
C GLU A 459 16.28 19.90 -3.95
N GLY A 460 17.59 19.77 -3.76
CA GLY A 460 18.19 18.79 -2.86
C GLY A 460 19.71 18.71 -3.00
N VAL A 461 20.35 18.14 -1.99
CA VAL A 461 21.80 17.90 -1.92
C VAL A 461 22.14 16.51 -2.45
N ALA A 462 21.49 15.46 -1.95
CA ALA A 462 21.63 14.13 -2.53
C ALA A 462 20.72 13.98 -3.74
N VAL A 463 21.21 13.29 -4.77
CA VAL A 463 20.55 13.15 -6.06
C VAL A 463 20.52 11.68 -6.47
N CYS A 464 19.38 11.23 -6.99
CA CYS A 464 19.26 10.01 -7.75
C CYS A 464 18.28 10.20 -8.92
N GLU A 465 18.16 9.19 -9.77
CA GLU A 465 17.12 9.17 -10.80
C GLU A 465 15.74 8.99 -10.13
N PRO A 466 14.76 9.88 -10.40
CA PRO A 466 13.44 9.79 -9.81
C PRO A 466 12.59 8.67 -10.43
N LEU A 467 11.79 8.03 -9.59
CA LEU A 467 10.79 7.03 -9.94
C LEU A 467 9.40 7.67 -9.90
N PHE A 468 8.92 8.12 -11.06
CA PHE A 468 7.59 8.72 -11.20
C PHE A 468 6.50 7.65 -11.35
N PRO A 469 5.27 7.92 -10.87
CA PRO A 469 4.14 7.02 -11.07
C PRO A 469 3.77 6.91 -12.55
N ILE A 470 3.50 5.68 -13.01
CA ILE A 470 3.13 5.36 -14.39
C ILE A 470 1.85 4.53 -14.37
N ARG A 471 0.86 4.91 -15.21
CA ARG A 471 -0.36 4.11 -15.39
C ARG A 471 -0.19 3.08 -16.50
N LEU A 472 -0.86 1.95 -16.35
CA LEU A 472 -0.82 0.88 -17.36
C LEU A 472 -1.36 1.35 -18.72
N ASP A 473 -2.39 2.20 -18.74
CA ASP A 473 -2.98 2.74 -19.96
C ASP A 473 -2.06 3.72 -20.71
N GLN A 474 -1.12 4.38 -20.04
CA GLN A 474 -0.14 5.26 -20.68
C GLN A 474 0.82 4.46 -21.58
N SER A 475 1.13 3.21 -21.22
CA SER A 475 2.01 2.35 -22.03
C SER A 475 1.44 2.03 -23.43
N ILE A 476 0.13 2.18 -23.60
CA ILE A 476 -0.61 1.91 -24.84
C ILE A 476 -1.18 3.20 -25.46
N GLY A 477 -0.66 4.37 -25.06
CA GLY A 477 -0.95 5.66 -25.72
C GLY A 477 -1.95 6.56 -25.01
N ALA A 478 -2.39 6.26 -23.78
CA ALA A 478 -3.19 7.19 -23.01
C ALA A 478 -2.39 8.44 -22.59
N ALA A 479 -3.10 9.57 -22.43
CA ALA A 479 -2.48 10.83 -22.00
C ALA A 479 -1.94 10.74 -20.55
N PRO A 480 -0.83 11.45 -20.23
CA PRO A 480 -0.17 11.38 -18.93
C PRO A 480 -1.04 11.85 -17.75
#